data_AF-A0A2D6STA4-F1
#
_entry.id   AF-A0A2D6STA4-F1
#
_cell.length_a   1.000
_cell.length_b   1.000
_cell.length_c   1.000
_cell.angle_alpha   90.00
_cell.angle_beta   90.00
_cell.angle_gamma   90.00
#
_symmetry.space_group_name_H-M   'P 1'
#
loop_
_entity.id
_entity.type
_entity.pdbx_description
1 polymer ?
#
loop_
_entity_poly.entity_id
_entity_poly.type
_entity_poly.pdbx_seq_one_letter_code
_entity_poly.pdbx_strand_id
1 'polypeptide(L)'
;MSKGKQRRPSPKKPSRTSTVATADPRPQTERTVTVLEPHSRAPLHAAGAFTLLWCAALGLLAWQTANPVTLNVAQLANADFVVTATVSPKNPTTVDVEKEWKREANLGSITVEQLQETNAQPGETYLMPLTRHAGDVFQITPAGSAKHKQLLLVYPVSPASLEQLRHWRDEQE
;
A
#
# COMPACT_ATOMS: atom_id res chain seq x y z
N MET A 1 -10.00 -5.20 -36.78
CA MET A 1 -9.39 -6.51 -36.47
C MET A 1 -10.05 -7.07 -35.22
N SER A 2 -10.76 -8.18 -35.38
CA SER A 2 -11.70 -8.77 -34.43
C SER A 2 -10.96 -9.62 -33.39
N LYS A 3 -11.05 -9.31 -32.10
CA LYS A 3 -10.50 -10.17 -31.02
C LYS A 3 -11.62 -11.03 -30.44
N GLY A 4 -11.50 -12.34 -30.71
CA GLY A 4 -12.44 -13.38 -30.36
C GLY A 4 -12.69 -13.51 -28.86
N LYS A 5 -13.96 -13.59 -28.49
CA LYS A 5 -14.47 -13.79 -27.14
C LYS A 5 -14.42 -15.28 -26.81
N GLN A 6 -13.33 -15.74 -26.17
CA GLN A 6 -13.21 -17.12 -25.69
C GLN A 6 -14.17 -17.36 -24.51
N ARG A 7 -15.19 -18.19 -24.75
CA ARG A 7 -16.13 -18.68 -23.74
C ARG A 7 -15.45 -19.76 -22.90
N ARG A 8 -15.37 -19.57 -21.58
CA ARG A 8 -14.94 -20.62 -20.64
C ARG A 8 -16.06 -21.64 -20.43
N PRO A 9 -15.76 -22.95 -20.38
CA PRO A 9 -16.74 -24.00 -20.13
C PRO A 9 -17.13 -24.08 -18.64
N SER A 10 -18.42 -24.33 -18.40
CA SER A 10 -19.01 -24.53 -17.07
C SER A 10 -18.57 -25.83 -16.41
N PRO A 11 -18.37 -25.88 -15.08
CA PRO A 11 -18.09 -27.11 -14.36
C PRO A 11 -19.32 -28.02 -14.31
N LYS A 12 -19.11 -29.28 -14.71
CA LYS A 12 -20.08 -30.39 -14.76
C LYS A 12 -20.37 -30.87 -13.33
N LYS A 13 -21.61 -30.74 -12.85
CA LYS A 13 -22.05 -31.32 -11.57
C LYS A 13 -22.03 -32.85 -11.65
N PRO A 14 -21.39 -33.57 -10.72
CA PRO A 14 -21.53 -35.01 -10.63
C PRO A 14 -22.92 -35.39 -10.08
N SER A 15 -23.56 -36.30 -10.79
CA SER A 15 -24.86 -36.91 -10.50
C SER A 15 -24.80 -37.83 -9.28
N ARG A 16 -25.88 -37.82 -8.50
CA ARG A 16 -26.21 -38.81 -7.46
C ARG A 16 -26.09 -40.25 -7.97
N THR A 17 -25.51 -41.12 -7.15
CA THR A 17 -25.75 -42.56 -7.19
C THR A 17 -26.46 -42.94 -5.89
N SER A 18 -27.76 -43.24 -6.00
CA SER A 18 -28.52 -43.89 -4.93
C SER A 18 -28.26 -45.40 -5.03
N THR A 19 -27.55 -45.95 -4.06
CA THR A 19 -27.42 -47.40 -3.89
C THR A 19 -28.43 -47.85 -2.84
N VAL A 20 -29.46 -48.56 -3.30
CA VAL A 20 -30.37 -49.36 -2.48
C VAL A 20 -29.62 -50.65 -2.12
N ALA A 21 -29.39 -50.89 -0.83
CA ALA A 21 -28.79 -52.13 -0.33
C ALA A 21 -29.73 -52.78 0.70
N THR A 22 -30.43 -53.80 0.20
CA THR A 22 -30.76 -55.10 0.79
C THR A 22 -30.56 -55.27 2.30
N ALA A 23 -31.67 -55.56 2.99
CA ALA A 23 -31.72 -55.99 4.38
C ALA A 23 -31.06 -57.38 4.55
N ASP A 24 -30.01 -57.43 5.38
CA ASP A 24 -29.35 -58.64 5.85
C ASP A 24 -29.66 -58.83 7.35
N PRO A 25 -30.26 -59.95 7.80
CA PRO A 25 -30.60 -60.17 9.19
C PRO A 25 -29.42 -60.83 9.91
N ARG A 26 -28.59 -60.04 10.58
CA ARG A 26 -27.44 -60.52 11.37
C ARG A 26 -27.28 -59.79 12.71
N PRO A 27 -26.58 -60.42 13.66
CA PRO A 27 -26.98 -60.55 15.07
C PRO A 27 -26.82 -59.27 15.87
N GLN A 28 -27.60 -59.18 16.95
CA GLN A 28 -27.69 -58.06 17.87
C GLN A 28 -26.30 -57.60 18.33
N THR A 29 -25.84 -56.48 17.77
CA THR A 29 -24.68 -55.73 18.22
C THR A 29 -24.95 -55.24 19.64
N GLU A 30 -24.11 -55.68 20.57
CA GLU A 30 -24.02 -55.13 21.92
C GLU A 30 -24.04 -53.60 21.84
N ARG A 31 -25.13 -53.01 22.35
CA ARG A 31 -25.22 -51.56 22.52
C ARG A 31 -24.24 -51.19 23.63
N THR A 32 -22.99 -50.98 23.23
CA THR A 32 -22.00 -50.28 24.04
C THR A 32 -22.57 -48.88 24.22
N VAL A 33 -23.15 -48.62 25.38
CA VAL A 33 -23.61 -47.29 25.78
C VAL A 33 -22.34 -46.47 25.91
N THR A 34 -22.00 -45.72 24.86
CA THR A 34 -20.88 -44.79 24.87
C THR A 34 -21.20 -43.74 25.92
N VAL A 35 -20.62 -43.88 27.10
CA VAL A 35 -20.67 -42.88 28.16
C VAL A 35 -20.06 -41.62 27.56
N LEU A 36 -20.90 -40.60 27.36
CA LEU A 36 -20.49 -39.28 26.88
C LEU A 36 -19.54 -38.70 27.92
N GLU A 37 -18.23 -38.80 27.67
CA GLU A 37 -17.26 -38.13 28.51
C GLU A 37 -17.58 -36.63 28.55
N PRO A 38 -17.55 -36.01 29.75
CA PRO A 38 -17.79 -34.59 29.89
C PRO A 38 -16.76 -33.84 29.04
N HIS A 39 -17.23 -33.22 27.96
CA HIS A 39 -16.39 -32.41 27.10
C HIS A 39 -15.77 -31.28 27.92
N SER A 40 -14.47 -31.40 28.21
CA SER A 40 -13.69 -30.34 28.82
C SER A 40 -13.76 -29.09 27.94
N ARG A 41 -14.01 -27.92 28.55
CA ARG A 41 -14.04 -26.63 27.85
C ARG A 41 -12.63 -26.04 27.63
N ALA A 42 -11.60 -26.67 28.18
CA ALA A 42 -10.20 -26.28 28.03
C ALA A 42 -9.75 -26.00 26.57
N PRO A 43 -10.06 -26.85 25.57
CA PRO A 43 -9.63 -26.59 24.18
C PRO A 43 -10.26 -25.33 23.59
N LEU A 44 -11.46 -24.93 24.02
CA LEU A 44 -12.13 -23.74 23.50
C LEU A 44 -11.45 -22.46 24.00
N HIS A 45 -11.04 -22.42 25.27
CA HIS A 45 -10.28 -21.30 25.81
C HIS A 45 -8.89 -21.20 25.17
N ALA A 46 -8.22 -22.32 24.94
CA ALA A 46 -6.91 -22.35 24.27
C ALA A 46 -6.99 -21.83 22.83
N ALA A 47 -8.00 -22.26 22.06
CA ALA A 47 -8.22 -21.76 20.70
C ALA A 47 -8.53 -20.25 20.67
N GLY A 48 -9.32 -19.77 21.64
CA GLY A 48 -9.60 -18.34 21.80
C GLY A 48 -8.34 -17.53 22.10
N ALA A 49 -7.53 -17.98 23.06
CA ALA A 49 -6.26 -17.32 23.41
C ALA A 49 -5.28 -17.27 22.23
N PHE A 50 -5.15 -18.39 21.49
CA PHE A 50 -4.32 -18.45 20.29
C PHE A 50 -4.80 -17.48 19.21
N THR A 51 -6.12 -17.41 18.98
CA THR A 51 -6.71 -16.48 18.00
C THR A 51 -6.46 -15.02 18.37
N LEU A 52 -6.61 -14.66 19.65
CA LEU A 52 -6.33 -13.31 20.13
C LEU A 52 -4.84 -12.95 19.98
N LEU A 53 -3.94 -13.87 20.33
CA LEU A 53 -2.50 -13.71 20.15
C LEU A 53 -2.14 -13.52 18.67
N TRP A 54 -2.74 -14.33 17.80
CA TRP A 54 -2.55 -14.22 16.36
C TRP A 54 -3.03 -12.88 15.80
N CYS A 55 -4.23 -12.44 16.20
CA CYS A 55 -4.76 -11.13 15.81
C CYS A 55 -3.88 -9.98 16.30
N ALA A 56 -3.34 -10.07 17.52
CA ALA A 56 -2.42 -9.07 18.06
C ALA A 56 -1.12 -9.03 17.25
N ALA A 57 -0.57 -10.19 16.85
CA ALA A 57 0.61 -10.26 16.00
C ALA A 57 0.35 -9.63 14.61
N LEU A 58 -0.80 -9.92 13.98
CA LEU A 58 -1.19 -9.29 12.72
C LEU A 58 -1.40 -7.79 12.86
N GLY A 59 -2.01 -7.34 13.95
CA GLY A 59 -2.21 -5.91 14.24
C GLY A 59 -0.89 -5.17 14.39
N LEU A 60 0.08 -5.77 15.08
CA LEU A 60 1.42 -5.22 15.23
C LEU A 60 2.15 -5.15 13.88
N LEU A 61 2.08 -6.22 13.09
CA LEU A 61 2.72 -6.27 11.77
C LEU A 61 2.08 -5.27 10.81
N ALA A 62 0.75 -5.16 10.81
CA ALA A 62 0.03 -4.15 10.06
C ALA A 62 0.48 -2.75 10.49
N TRP A 63 0.54 -2.45 11.79
CA TRP A 63 0.97 -1.15 12.29
C TRP A 63 2.41 -0.79 11.85
N GLN A 64 3.33 -1.76 11.91
CA GLN A 64 4.71 -1.55 11.46
C GLN A 64 4.85 -1.42 9.94
N THR A 65 3.97 -2.07 9.17
CA THR A 65 4.00 -2.06 7.70
C THR A 65 3.07 -1.01 7.09
N ALA A 66 2.27 -0.31 7.90
CA ALA A 66 1.10 0.43 7.42
C ALA A 66 1.41 1.63 6.53
N ASN A 67 2.65 2.11 6.39
CA ASN A 67 3.04 3.00 5.28
C ASN A 67 4.55 3.31 5.28
N PRO A 68 5.42 2.41 4.80
CA PRO A 68 6.70 2.85 4.30
C PRO A 68 6.43 3.77 3.08
N VAL A 69 6.69 5.06 3.25
CA VAL A 69 6.62 6.05 2.17
C VAL A 69 7.68 5.66 1.15
N THR A 70 7.27 4.91 0.13
CA THR A 70 8.17 4.43 -0.92
C THR A 70 8.29 5.53 -1.97
N LEU A 71 9.50 6.06 -2.13
CA LEU A 71 9.78 7.07 -3.14
C LEU A 71 9.68 6.48 -4.55
N ASN A 72 9.02 7.18 -5.47
CA ASN A 72 8.99 6.78 -6.88
C ASN A 72 10.30 7.21 -7.55
N VAL A 73 11.23 6.27 -7.68
CA VAL A 73 12.55 6.49 -8.27
C VAL A 73 12.47 7.12 -9.67
N ALA A 74 11.50 6.71 -10.50
CA ALA A 74 11.34 7.26 -11.85
C ALA A 74 10.93 8.75 -11.82
N GLN A 75 10.12 9.15 -10.83
CA GLN A 75 9.74 10.56 -10.64
C GLN A 75 10.95 11.39 -10.20
N LEU A 76 11.74 10.90 -9.24
CA LEU A 76 12.98 11.57 -8.78
C LEU A 76 14.04 11.69 -9.88
N ALA A 77 14.19 10.64 -10.70
CA ALA A 77 15.12 10.63 -11.82
C ALA A 77 14.75 11.68 -12.88
N ASN A 78 13.45 11.83 -13.18
CA ASN A 78 12.96 12.79 -14.18
C ASN A 78 12.81 14.22 -13.65
N ALA A 79 12.85 14.43 -12.34
CA ALA A 79 12.77 15.77 -11.75
C ALA A 79 14.03 16.58 -12.06
N ASP A 80 13.89 17.89 -12.33
CA ASP A 80 15.05 18.78 -12.43
C ASP A 80 15.66 19.03 -11.05
N PHE A 81 14.79 19.20 -10.06
CA PHE A 81 15.12 19.47 -8.68
C PHE A 81 14.40 18.48 -7.77
N VAL A 82 15.05 18.09 -6.69
CA VAL A 82 14.40 17.34 -5.61
C VAL A 82 14.67 18.13 -4.34
N VAL A 83 13.61 18.62 -3.71
CA VAL A 83 13.74 19.54 -2.57
C VAL A 83 12.97 19.03 -1.37
N THR A 84 13.44 19.38 -0.18
CA THR A 84 12.63 19.39 1.03
C THR A 84 12.14 20.81 1.23
N ALA A 85 10.82 20.98 1.26
CA ALA A 85 10.19 22.29 1.37
C ALA A 85 8.95 22.24 2.26
N THR A 86 8.70 23.31 3.00
CA THR A 86 7.52 23.48 3.85
C THR A 86 6.47 24.30 3.12
N VAL A 87 5.22 23.83 3.11
CA VAL A 87 4.11 24.55 2.45
C VAL A 87 3.74 25.78 3.25
N SER A 88 3.67 26.95 2.61
CA SER A 88 3.37 28.19 3.33
C SER A 88 1.96 28.15 3.92
N PRO A 89 1.77 28.44 5.22
CA PRO A 89 0.44 28.49 5.84
C PRO A 89 -0.41 29.65 5.32
N LYS A 90 0.21 30.69 4.76
CA LYS A 90 -0.48 31.88 4.22
C LYS A 90 -0.84 31.73 2.74
N ASN A 91 -0.06 30.97 1.98
CA ASN A 91 -0.27 30.77 0.56
C ASN A 91 0.01 29.31 0.16
N PRO A 92 -1.02 28.45 -0.02
CA PRO A 92 -0.83 27.03 -0.24
C PRO A 92 -0.25 26.67 -1.62
N THR A 93 0.10 27.66 -2.46
CA THR A 93 0.85 27.47 -3.72
C THR A 93 2.32 27.86 -3.60
N THR A 94 2.74 28.41 -2.46
CA THR A 94 4.13 28.79 -2.19
C THR A 94 4.73 27.83 -1.19
N VAL A 95 6.00 27.46 -1.41
CA VAL A 95 6.76 26.60 -0.50
C VAL A 95 8.09 27.25 -0.19
N ASP A 96 8.55 27.09 1.05
CA ASP A 96 9.85 27.55 1.50
C ASP A 96 10.82 26.36 1.45
N VAL A 97 11.82 26.45 0.57
CA VAL A 97 12.82 25.39 0.36
C VAL A 97 13.81 25.39 1.52
N GLU A 98 13.86 24.28 2.24
CA GLU A 98 14.80 24.07 3.35
C GLU A 98 16.09 23.43 2.87
N LYS A 99 15.97 22.49 1.92
CA LYS A 99 17.11 21.73 1.41
C LYS A 99 16.91 21.27 -0.01
N GLU A 100 17.97 21.35 -0.80
CA GLU A 100 18.03 20.83 -2.16
C GLU A 100 18.86 19.54 -2.18
N TRP A 101 18.34 18.50 -2.82
CA TRP A 101 18.95 17.18 -2.91
C TRP A 101 19.44 16.85 -4.32
N LYS A 102 18.90 17.56 -5.32
CA LYS A 102 19.29 17.42 -6.72
C LYS A 102 19.40 18.81 -7.33
N ARG A 103 20.61 19.14 -7.79
CA ARG A 103 21.06 20.46 -8.28
C ARG A 103 20.95 21.55 -7.20
N GLU A 104 22.05 22.26 -6.96
CA GLU A 104 22.09 23.38 -6.02
C GLU A 104 21.81 24.69 -6.78
N ALA A 105 20.65 25.27 -6.54
CA ALA A 105 20.18 26.53 -7.15
C ALA A 105 19.83 27.61 -6.12
N ASN A 106 19.82 27.29 -4.82
CA ASN A 106 19.47 28.21 -3.72
C ASN A 106 18.10 28.88 -3.94
N LEU A 107 17.09 28.05 -4.13
CA LEU A 107 15.75 28.45 -4.60
C LEU A 107 14.98 29.34 -3.60
N GLY A 108 15.27 29.27 -2.30
CA GLY A 108 14.57 30.06 -1.29
C GLY A 108 13.05 29.77 -1.27
N SER A 109 12.23 30.80 -1.47
CA SER A 109 10.76 30.65 -1.52
C SER A 109 10.30 30.60 -2.99
N ILE A 110 9.56 29.55 -3.36
CA ILE A 110 9.16 29.31 -4.75
C ILE A 110 7.67 29.07 -4.89
N THR A 111 7.13 29.34 -6.08
CA THR A 111 5.74 29.03 -6.42
C THR A 111 5.67 27.67 -7.12
N VAL A 112 4.80 26.79 -6.62
CA VAL A 112 4.57 25.44 -7.14
C VAL A 112 3.16 25.35 -7.71
N GLU A 113 3.05 25.16 -9.01
CA GLU A 113 1.79 24.95 -9.70
C GLU A 113 1.15 23.62 -9.29
N GLN A 114 -0.18 23.62 -9.16
CA GLN A 114 -1.00 22.44 -8.87
C GLN A 114 -0.67 21.74 -7.54
N LEU A 115 -0.02 22.43 -6.59
CA LEU A 115 0.32 21.86 -5.29
C LEU A 115 -0.92 21.35 -4.53
N GLN A 116 -2.05 22.06 -4.66
CA GLN A 116 -3.34 21.67 -4.10
C GLN A 116 -3.88 20.32 -4.60
N GLU A 117 -3.42 19.82 -5.75
CA GLU A 117 -3.84 18.53 -6.30
C GLU A 117 -3.16 17.34 -5.58
N THR A 118 -2.14 17.59 -4.76
CA THR A 118 -1.31 16.56 -4.11
C THR A 118 -1.72 16.22 -2.67
N ASN A 119 -2.77 16.86 -2.15
CA ASN A 119 -3.20 16.79 -0.75
C ASN A 119 -2.15 17.29 0.27
N ALA A 120 -1.13 18.01 -0.18
CA ALA A 120 -0.17 18.67 0.70
C ALA A 120 -0.90 19.64 1.65
N GLN A 121 -0.57 19.59 2.94
CA GLN A 121 -1.19 20.41 3.97
C GLN A 121 -0.32 21.65 4.23
N PRO A 122 -0.94 22.84 4.44
CA PRO A 122 -0.19 24.03 4.81
C PRO A 122 0.53 23.86 6.15
N GLY A 123 1.79 24.31 6.21
CA GLY A 123 2.65 24.19 7.40
C GLY A 123 3.39 22.86 7.53
N GLU A 124 3.11 21.88 6.68
CA GLU A 124 3.80 20.58 6.68
C GLU A 124 4.98 20.57 5.70
N THR A 125 5.98 19.77 6.02
CA THR A 125 7.20 19.61 5.23
C THR A 125 7.12 18.38 4.33
N TYR A 126 7.42 18.58 3.05
CA TYR A 126 7.40 17.51 2.04
C TYR A 126 8.71 17.47 1.25
N LEU A 127 9.00 16.26 0.74
CA LEU A 127 9.96 16.00 -0.31
C LEU A 127 9.22 16.10 -1.65
N MET A 128 9.63 17.09 -2.44
CA MET A 128 8.97 17.48 -3.68
C MET A 128 9.93 17.29 -4.87
N PRO A 129 9.64 16.36 -5.79
CA PRO A 129 10.27 16.34 -7.11
C PRO A 129 9.67 17.45 -7.96
N LEU A 130 10.50 18.37 -8.43
CA LEU A 130 10.09 19.55 -9.18
C LEU A 130 10.74 19.58 -10.56
N THR A 131 9.97 20.05 -11.53
CA THR A 131 10.41 20.38 -12.89
C THR A 131 10.23 21.88 -13.08
N ARG A 132 11.20 22.56 -13.71
CA ARG A 132 11.07 23.99 -13.97
C ARG A 132 10.12 24.20 -15.14
N HIS A 133 9.09 25.03 -14.96
CA HIS A 133 8.11 25.32 -16.02
C HIS A 133 8.43 26.63 -16.72
N ALA A 134 8.26 27.78 -16.05
CA ALA A 134 8.55 29.11 -16.61
C ALA A 134 9.05 30.09 -15.53
N GLY A 135 10.23 30.69 -15.75
CA GLY A 135 10.83 31.61 -14.77
C GLY A 135 11.11 30.91 -13.44
N ASP A 136 10.54 31.45 -12.36
CA ASP A 136 10.59 30.93 -10.99
C ASP A 136 9.33 30.14 -10.59
N VAL A 137 8.56 29.71 -11.60
CA VAL A 137 7.40 28.84 -11.42
C VAL A 137 7.81 27.39 -11.67
N PHE A 138 7.57 26.56 -10.66
CA PHE A 138 7.88 25.13 -10.66
C PHE A 138 6.60 24.32 -10.71
N GLN A 139 6.70 23.11 -11.25
CA GLN A 139 5.61 22.14 -11.24
C GLN A 139 6.12 20.85 -10.62
N ILE A 140 5.23 20.12 -9.93
CA ILE A 140 5.55 18.80 -9.39
C ILE A 140 5.74 17.84 -10.56
N THR A 141 6.88 17.16 -10.60
CA THR A 141 7.18 16.19 -11.66
C THR A 141 6.14 15.07 -11.62
N PRO A 142 5.41 14.77 -12.70
CA PRO A 142 4.38 13.72 -12.70
C PRO A 142 4.94 12.32 -12.40
N ALA A 143 4.21 11.55 -11.60
CA ALA A 143 4.45 10.12 -11.47
C ALA A 143 3.71 9.35 -12.57
N GLY A 144 4.46 8.57 -13.36
CA GLY A 144 3.93 7.67 -14.38
C GLY A 144 4.12 8.15 -15.83
N SER A 145 3.55 7.40 -16.77
CA SER A 145 3.66 7.68 -18.21
C SER A 145 2.52 8.58 -18.69
N ALA A 146 2.79 9.43 -19.69
CA ALA A 146 1.85 10.37 -20.30
C ALA A 146 0.54 9.74 -20.84
N LYS A 147 0.49 8.41 -21.00
CA LYS A 147 -0.72 7.69 -21.43
C LYS A 147 -1.77 7.52 -20.33
N HIS A 148 -1.42 7.70 -19.07
CA HIS A 148 -2.32 7.58 -17.94
C HIS A 148 -2.50 8.93 -17.24
N LYS A 149 -3.58 9.07 -16.45
CA LYS A 149 -3.81 10.25 -15.62
C LYS A 149 -2.56 10.46 -14.76
N GLN A 150 -1.90 11.60 -14.97
CA GLN A 150 -0.69 11.96 -14.26
C GLN A 150 -1.02 12.14 -12.78
N LEU A 151 -0.33 11.40 -11.92
CA LEU A 151 -0.46 11.53 -10.47
C LEU A 151 0.66 12.46 -9.99
N LEU A 152 0.29 13.60 -9.42
CA LEU A 152 1.21 14.51 -8.78
C LEU A 152 1.42 14.00 -7.35
N LEU A 153 2.60 13.41 -7.10
CA LEU A 153 2.93 12.83 -5.81
C LEU A 153 3.99 13.70 -5.12
N VAL A 154 3.71 14.05 -3.87
CA VAL A 154 4.67 14.58 -2.90
C VAL A 154 4.76 13.63 -1.73
N TYR A 155 5.91 13.62 -1.06
CA TYR A 155 6.18 12.65 0.00
C TYR A 155 6.36 13.40 1.33
N PRO A 156 5.67 13.03 2.42
CA PRO A 156 5.95 13.63 3.71
C PRO A 156 7.40 13.36 4.12
N VAL A 157 8.04 14.33 4.76
CA VAL A 157 9.38 14.14 5.28
C VAL A 157 9.33 13.20 6.48
N SER A 158 10.02 12.08 6.37
CA SER A 158 10.20 11.10 7.43
C SER A 158 11.66 10.62 7.41
N PRO A 159 12.20 10.10 8.52
CA PRO A 159 13.55 9.54 8.53
C PRO A 159 13.76 8.48 7.42
N ALA A 160 12.77 7.61 7.22
CA ALA A 160 12.82 6.57 6.19
C ALA A 160 12.84 7.14 4.76
N SER A 161 12.03 8.16 4.46
CA SER A 161 12.06 8.79 3.13
C SER A 161 13.36 9.54 2.86
N LEU A 162 13.95 10.16 3.89
CA LEU A 162 15.27 10.78 3.78
C LEU A 162 16.39 9.76 3.57
N GLU A 163 16.34 8.61 4.24
CA GLU A 163 17.29 7.51 4.02
C GLU A 163 17.19 6.94 2.61
N GLN A 164 15.97 6.69 2.11
CA GLN A 164 15.76 6.26 0.73
C GLN A 164 16.30 7.28 -0.28
N LEU A 165 16.08 8.57 -0.03
CA LEU A 165 16.59 9.62 -0.91
C LEU A 165 18.12 9.70 -0.90
N ARG A 166 18.76 9.56 0.26
CA ARG A 166 20.23 9.51 0.36
C ARG A 166 20.78 8.33 -0.43
N HIS A 167 20.21 7.15 -0.23
CA HIS A 167 20.61 5.95 -0.94
C HIS A 167 20.49 6.13 -2.46
N TRP A 168 19.34 6.64 -2.94
CA TRP A 168 19.14 6.93 -4.35
C TRP A 168 20.16 7.92 -4.90
N ARG A 169 20.49 8.98 -4.16
CA ARG A 169 21.47 9.99 -4.59
C ARG A 169 22.86 9.38 -4.72
N ASP A 170 23.29 8.59 -3.73
CA ASP A 170 24.61 7.97 -3.71
C ASP A 170 24.77 6.95 -4.87
N GLU A 171 23.69 6.42 -5.44
CA GLU A 171 23.70 5.58 -6.66
C GLU A 171 23.86 6.38 -7.98
N GLN A 172 23.67 7.71 -7.96
CA GLN A 172 23.76 8.56 -9.15
C GLN A 172 25.13 9.26 -9.30
N GLU A 173 25.97 9.26 -8.27
CA GLU A 173 27.34 9.80 -8.27
C GLU A 173 28.36 8.75 -8.74
#